data_AF-A0A840PMC5-F1
#
_entry.id   AF-A0A840PMC5-F1
#
_cell.length_a   1.000
_cell.length_b   1.000
_cell.length_c   1.000
_cell.angle_alpha   90.00
_cell.angle_beta   90.00
_cell.angle_gamma   90.00
#
_symmetry.space_group_name_H-M   'P 1'
#
loop_
_entity.id
_entity.type
_entity.pdbx_description
1 polymer ?
#
loop_
_entity_poly.entity_id
_entity_poly.type
_entity_poly.pdbx_seq_one_letter_code
_entity_poly.pdbx_strand_id
1 'polypeptide(L)'
;MSLKHYLVQLEKESERFHNSLFKPANRSLSLETVENIISIAHDLQDSVMKVHHESARFDKERIGNLCEDIIDLTSYNSNVYELAKFDFDRESTEIDDDFIHMEDTDSLLEYNRQKALEKHEGLIDRAKEDVYKLEGKMKQIISLLKGVKSHQ
;
A
#
# COMPACT_ATOMS: atom_id res chain seq x y z
N MET A 1 -21.67 -5.48 -1.89
CA MET A 1 -20.80 -6.66 -2.13
C MET A 1 -20.83 -7.57 -0.91
N SER A 2 -20.44 -8.85 -1.02
CA SER A 2 -20.42 -9.78 0.13
C SER A 2 -19.04 -9.87 0.78
N LEU A 3 -18.96 -10.25 2.06
CA LEU A 3 -17.69 -10.49 2.77
C LEU A 3 -16.77 -11.50 2.04
N LYS A 4 -17.36 -12.40 1.23
CA LYS A 4 -16.59 -13.33 0.38
C LYS A 4 -15.83 -12.63 -0.73
N HIS A 5 -16.39 -11.57 -1.30
CA HIS A 5 -15.73 -10.78 -2.35
C HIS A 5 -14.49 -10.07 -1.79
N TYR A 6 -14.63 -9.41 -0.64
CA TYR A 6 -13.53 -8.70 0.02
C TYR A 6 -12.37 -9.63 0.42
N LEU A 7 -12.67 -10.85 0.89
CA LEU A 7 -11.64 -11.85 1.20
C LEU A 7 -10.75 -12.16 -0.01
N VAL A 8 -11.34 -12.38 -1.17
CA VAL A 8 -10.61 -12.70 -2.41
C VAL A 8 -9.77 -11.52 -2.88
N GLN A 9 -10.29 -10.30 -2.75
CA GLN A 9 -9.53 -9.10 -3.09
C GLN A 9 -8.34 -8.88 -2.15
N LEU A 10 -8.54 -9.02 -0.83
CA LEU A 10 -7.46 -8.88 0.16
C LEU A 10 -6.36 -9.93 -0.02
N GLU A 11 -6.71 -11.18 -0.36
CA GLU A 11 -5.72 -12.22 -0.67
C GLU A 11 -4.87 -11.83 -1.90
N LYS A 12 -5.50 -11.28 -2.95
CA LYS A 12 -4.80 -10.79 -4.15
C LYS A 12 -3.92 -9.58 -3.88
N GLU A 13 -4.42 -8.59 -3.15
CA GLU A 13 -3.64 -7.38 -2.83
C GLU A 13 -2.46 -7.71 -1.91
N SER A 14 -2.63 -8.62 -0.94
CA SER A 14 -1.52 -9.09 -0.10
C SER A 14 -0.42 -9.76 -0.94
N GLU A 15 -0.79 -10.55 -1.95
CA GLU A 15 0.17 -11.17 -2.86
C GLU A 15 0.83 -10.14 -3.80
N ARG A 16 0.08 -9.13 -4.25
CA ARG A 16 0.63 -8.01 -5.04
C ARG A 16 1.69 -7.24 -4.24
N PHE A 17 1.39 -6.85 -3.00
CA PHE A 17 2.35 -6.18 -2.12
C PHE A 17 3.63 -6.99 -1.92
N HIS A 18 3.48 -8.28 -1.63
CA HIS A 18 4.62 -9.18 -1.47
C HIS A 18 5.48 -9.29 -2.74
N ASN A 19 4.87 -9.26 -3.91
CA ASN A 19 5.60 -9.37 -5.16
C ASN A 19 6.21 -8.05 -5.64
N SER A 20 5.59 -6.91 -5.32
CA SER A 20 5.95 -5.58 -5.82
C SER A 20 7.12 -4.90 -5.08
N LEU A 21 7.48 -5.36 -3.88
CA LEU A 21 8.60 -4.78 -3.12
C LEU A 21 9.80 -5.72 -2.96
N PHE A 22 9.56 -7.03 -3.05
CA PHE A 22 10.56 -8.04 -2.73
C PHE A 22 11.18 -8.70 -3.98
N LYS A 23 10.68 -8.38 -5.19
CA LYS A 23 11.36 -8.78 -6.43
C LYS A 23 12.47 -7.78 -6.76
N PRO A 24 13.72 -8.24 -6.98
CA PRO A 24 14.87 -7.34 -7.22
C PRO A 24 14.75 -6.49 -8.49
N ALA A 25 13.91 -6.89 -9.45
CA ALA A 25 13.67 -6.14 -10.69
C ALA A 25 12.59 -5.05 -10.56
N ASN A 26 11.69 -5.16 -9.57
CA ASN A 26 10.52 -4.29 -9.42
C ASN A 26 10.42 -3.90 -7.94
N ARG A 27 11.13 -2.85 -7.54
CA ARG A 27 10.93 -2.21 -6.23
C ARG A 27 9.91 -1.06 -6.37
N SER A 28 8.80 -1.29 -7.05
CA SER A 28 7.82 -0.25 -7.35
C SER A 28 6.42 -0.62 -6.90
N LEU A 29 5.72 0.35 -6.32
CA LEU A 29 4.32 0.25 -5.89
C LEU A 29 3.47 1.18 -6.76
N SER A 30 2.33 0.69 -7.26
CA SER A 30 1.41 1.55 -8.01
C SER A 30 0.45 2.30 -7.08
N LEU A 31 0.13 3.55 -7.44
CA LEU A 31 -0.90 4.34 -6.77
C LEU A 31 -2.26 3.64 -6.79
N GLU A 32 -2.60 2.99 -7.91
CA GLU A 32 -3.85 2.23 -8.07
C GLU A 32 -4.00 1.14 -7.01
N THR A 33 -2.93 0.42 -6.68
CA THR A 33 -2.96 -0.62 -5.64
C THR A 33 -3.20 -0.02 -4.26
N VAL A 34 -2.59 1.12 -3.94
CA VAL A 34 -2.79 1.82 -2.66
C VAL A 34 -4.23 2.30 -2.52
N GLU A 35 -4.77 2.93 -3.56
CA GLU A 35 -6.16 3.43 -3.58
C GLU A 35 -7.20 2.30 -3.47
N ASN A 36 -6.96 1.17 -4.16
CA ASN A 36 -7.82 0.00 -4.07
C ASN A 36 -7.87 -0.57 -2.64
N ILE A 37 -6.75 -0.61 -1.92
CA ILE A 37 -6.73 -1.09 -0.53
C ILE A 37 -7.54 -0.18 0.39
N ILE A 38 -7.36 1.14 0.29
CA ILE A 38 -8.11 2.11 1.10
C ILE A 38 -9.61 1.91 0.88
N SER A 39 -10.02 1.78 -0.40
CA SER A 39 -11.40 1.55 -0.77
C SER A 39 -11.96 0.26 -0.15
N ILE A 40 -11.24 -0.86 -0.28
CA ILE A 40 -11.63 -2.15 0.33
C ILE A 40 -11.75 -2.04 1.86
N ALA A 41 -10.83 -1.34 2.52
CA ALA A 41 -10.82 -1.20 3.97
C ALA A 41 -12.04 -0.43 4.49
N HIS A 42 -12.40 0.69 3.86
CA HIS A 42 -13.61 1.45 4.19
C HIS A 42 -14.88 0.63 3.96
N ASP A 43 -15.01 0.00 2.80
CA ASP A 43 -16.15 -0.84 2.45
C ASP A 43 -16.34 -2.01 3.44
N LEU A 44 -15.24 -2.60 3.87
CA LEU A 44 -15.24 -3.69 4.84
C LEU A 44 -15.67 -3.22 6.23
N GLN A 45 -15.12 -2.09 6.69
CA GLN A 45 -15.49 -1.46 7.96
C GLN A 45 -17.01 -1.23 7.99
N ASP A 46 -17.57 -0.58 6.97
CA ASP A 46 -19.00 -0.34 6.84
C ASP A 46 -19.84 -1.62 6.80
N SER A 47 -19.38 -2.62 6.05
CA SER A 47 -20.09 -3.88 5.88
C SER A 47 -20.15 -4.68 7.18
N VAL A 48 -19.04 -4.77 7.91
CA VAL A 48 -18.96 -5.50 9.18
C VAL A 48 -19.74 -4.76 10.28
N MET A 49 -19.74 -3.42 10.27
CA MET A 49 -20.49 -2.64 11.25
C MET A 49 -22.02 -2.86 11.14
N LYS A 50 -22.53 -3.20 9.96
CA LYS A 50 -23.96 -3.41 9.65
C LYS A 50 -24.51 -4.80 10.00
N VAL A 51 -23.67 -5.85 10.02
CA VAL A 51 -24.16 -7.25 9.95
C VAL A 51 -24.26 -7.98 11.31
N HIS A 52 -23.80 -7.41 12.43
CA HIS A 52 -23.43 -8.25 13.57
C HIS A 52 -23.89 -7.81 14.98
N HIS A 53 -24.61 -8.71 15.67
CA HIS A 53 -25.05 -8.63 17.07
C HIS A 53 -24.06 -9.36 18.02
N GLU A 54 -23.54 -8.61 19.00
CA GLU A 54 -22.85 -9.01 20.25
C GLU A 54 -21.62 -9.95 20.22
N SER A 55 -21.69 -11.23 19.80
CA SER A 55 -20.46 -12.06 19.66
C SER A 55 -19.54 -11.48 18.59
N ALA A 56 -20.18 -11.01 17.53
CA ALA A 56 -19.51 -10.31 16.47
C ALA A 56 -19.29 -8.82 16.77
N ARG A 57 -19.59 -8.32 17.98
CA ARG A 57 -19.19 -6.96 18.41
C ARG A 57 -17.67 -6.89 18.65
N PHE A 58 -17.08 -7.94 19.22
CA PHE A 58 -15.64 -8.02 19.44
C PHE A 58 -14.87 -8.15 18.12
N ASP A 59 -15.32 -9.04 17.23
CA ASP A 59 -14.73 -9.16 15.89
C ASP A 59 -14.98 -7.90 15.03
N LYS A 60 -16.11 -7.22 15.21
CA LYS A 60 -16.41 -5.93 14.57
C LYS A 60 -15.47 -4.82 15.00
N GLU A 61 -15.26 -4.64 16.30
CA GLU A 61 -14.33 -3.63 16.82
C GLU A 61 -12.90 -3.94 16.36
N ARG A 62 -12.50 -5.21 16.41
CA ARG A 62 -11.17 -5.64 15.95
C ARG A 62 -10.97 -5.45 14.45
N ILE A 63 -11.95 -5.79 13.61
CA ILE A 63 -11.88 -5.54 12.16
C ILE A 63 -11.88 -4.03 11.89
N GLY A 64 -12.69 -3.25 12.61
CA GLY A 64 -12.70 -1.79 12.49
C GLY A 64 -11.33 -1.19 12.76
N ASN A 65 -10.70 -1.54 13.88
CA ASN A 65 -9.36 -1.05 14.23
C ASN A 65 -8.30 -1.49 13.19
N LEU A 66 -8.39 -2.72 12.69
CA LEU A 66 -7.48 -3.19 11.63
C LEU A 66 -7.69 -2.44 10.31
N CYS A 67 -8.92 -2.08 9.96
CA CYS A 67 -9.22 -1.25 8.80
C CYS A 67 -8.66 0.17 8.97
N GLU A 68 -8.86 0.79 10.12
CA GLU A 68 -8.31 2.12 10.44
C GLU A 68 -6.78 2.12 10.33
N ASP A 69 -6.13 1.12 10.92
CA ASP A 69 -4.68 0.97 10.80
C ASP A 69 -4.20 0.81 9.34
N ILE A 70 -4.97 0.08 8.51
CA ILE A 70 -4.66 -0.09 7.07
C ILE A 70 -4.82 1.26 6.35
N ILE A 71 -5.90 1.99 6.63
CA ILE A 71 -6.16 3.31 6.04
C ILE A 71 -5.03 4.26 6.41
N ASP A 72 -4.60 4.31 7.67
CA ASP A 72 -3.53 5.18 8.12
C ASP A 72 -2.19 4.85 7.43
N LEU A 73 -1.85 3.55 7.33
CA LEU A 73 -0.63 3.08 6.68
C LEU A 73 -0.61 3.30 5.16
N THR A 74 -1.75 3.59 4.54
CA THR A 74 -1.89 3.84 3.10
C THR A 74 -2.31 5.27 2.77
N SER A 75 -2.60 6.08 3.79
CA SER A 75 -3.08 7.45 3.65
C SER A 75 -2.07 8.38 2.99
N TYR A 76 -2.57 9.54 2.56
CA TYR A 76 -1.76 10.64 2.04
C TYR A 76 -0.71 11.06 3.09
N ASN A 77 0.58 10.98 2.74
CA ASN A 77 1.78 11.15 3.59
C ASN A 77 2.30 9.88 4.31
N SER A 78 1.70 8.71 4.11
CA SER A 78 2.33 7.46 4.55
C SER A 78 3.56 7.13 3.69
N ASN A 79 4.54 6.41 4.24
CA ASN A 79 5.73 6.01 3.46
C ASN A 79 5.34 5.17 2.23
N VAL A 80 4.25 4.38 2.33
CA VAL A 80 3.72 3.56 1.23
C VAL A 80 3.14 4.44 0.13
N TYR A 81 2.36 5.47 0.50
CA TYR A 81 1.81 6.42 -0.46
C TYR A 81 2.89 7.29 -1.10
N GLU A 82 3.86 7.79 -0.32
CA GLU A 82 4.97 8.59 -0.84
C GLU A 82 5.84 7.80 -1.80
N LEU A 83 6.10 6.52 -1.53
CA LEU A 83 6.85 5.65 -2.42
C LEU A 83 6.08 5.42 -3.74
N ALA A 84 4.80 5.08 -3.66
CA ALA A 84 3.97 4.88 -4.86
C ALA A 84 3.86 6.15 -5.71
N LYS A 85 3.77 7.32 -5.06
CA LYS A 85 3.75 8.61 -5.74
C LYS A 85 5.10 8.95 -6.38
N PHE A 86 6.21 8.73 -5.69
CA PHE A 86 7.54 8.98 -6.24
C PHE A 86 7.78 8.15 -7.50
N ASP A 87 7.39 6.88 -7.49
CA ASP A 87 7.53 6.00 -8.65
C ASP A 87 6.65 6.48 -9.83
N PHE A 88 5.41 6.90 -9.56
CA PHE A 88 4.52 7.49 -10.57
C PHE A 88 5.10 8.77 -11.17
N ASP A 89 5.57 9.70 -10.34
CA ASP A 89 6.18 10.96 -10.79
C ASP A 89 7.45 10.70 -11.62
N ARG A 90 8.21 9.64 -11.31
CA ARG A 90 9.39 9.20 -12.08
C ARG A 90 9.03 8.60 -13.43
N GLU A 91 7.97 7.79 -13.50
CA GLU A 91 7.46 7.24 -14.76
C GLU A 91 6.87 8.33 -15.67
N SER A 92 6.37 9.44 -15.11
CA SER A 92 5.81 10.56 -15.87
C SER A 92 6.85 11.58 -16.37
N THR A 93 8.10 11.50 -15.93
CA THR A 93 9.18 12.38 -16.35
C THR A 93 10.12 11.67 -17.33
N GLU A 94 9.64 11.47 -18.57
CA GLU A 94 10.55 11.35 -19.71
C GLU A 94 11.27 12.70 -19.86
N ILE A 95 12.58 12.70 -19.67
CA ILE A 95 13.43 13.87 -19.90
C ILE A 95 13.48 14.06 -21.41
N ASP A 96 12.88 15.14 -21.90
CA ASP A 96 13.04 15.61 -23.28
C ASP A 96 14.51 16.03 -23.42
N ASP A 97 15.34 15.16 -24.00
CA ASP A 97 16.81 15.25 -24.08
C ASP A 97 17.33 16.40 -24.99
N ASP A 98 16.45 17.30 -25.42
CA ASP A 98 16.79 18.41 -26.30
C ASP A 98 17.03 19.69 -25.48
N PHE A 99 18.31 20.10 -25.45
CA PHE A 99 18.89 21.31 -24.85
C PHE A 99 19.19 21.27 -23.34
N ILE A 100 20.47 21.10 -22.96
CA ILE A 100 21.21 21.97 -22.01
C ILE A 100 22.73 21.71 -22.16
N HIS A 101 23.55 22.76 -22.00
CA HIS A 101 25.01 22.76 -22.16
C HIS A 101 25.75 21.87 -21.12
N MET A 102 26.85 21.25 -21.55
CA MET A 102 27.23 19.86 -21.24
C MET A 102 28.60 19.75 -20.54
N GLU A 103 28.81 20.39 -19.39
CA GLU A 103 30.00 20.08 -18.55
C GLU A 103 29.80 20.45 -17.07
N ASP A 104 29.34 21.67 -16.75
CA ASP A 104 29.02 22.07 -15.36
C ASP A 104 27.63 21.60 -14.89
N THR A 105 26.71 21.43 -15.84
CA THR A 105 25.34 20.96 -15.59
C THR A 105 25.31 19.46 -15.30
N ASP A 106 26.17 18.66 -15.94
CA ASP A 106 26.20 17.21 -15.77
C ASP A 106 26.65 16.82 -14.37
N SER A 107 27.64 17.52 -13.81
CA SER A 107 28.08 17.28 -12.43
C SER A 107 26.99 17.63 -11.41
N LEU A 108 26.20 18.68 -11.67
CA LEU A 108 25.08 19.08 -10.80
C LEU A 108 23.88 18.13 -10.96
N LEU A 109 23.58 17.70 -12.19
CA LEU A 109 22.52 16.74 -12.52
C LEU A 109 22.84 15.37 -11.93
N GLU A 110 24.07 14.88 -12.07
CA GLU A 110 24.52 13.61 -11.51
C GLU A 110 24.48 13.65 -9.97
N TYR A 111 24.94 14.74 -9.36
CA TYR A 111 24.84 14.95 -7.91
C TYR A 111 23.39 14.97 -7.42
N ASN A 112 22.50 15.69 -8.12
CA ASN A 112 21.08 15.75 -7.76
C ASN A 112 20.38 14.40 -7.99
N ARG A 113 20.73 13.68 -9.06
CA ARG A 113 20.24 12.33 -9.37
C ARG A 113 20.67 11.35 -8.29
N GLN A 114 21.95 11.36 -7.90
CA GLN A 114 22.46 10.50 -6.83
C GLN A 114 21.77 10.80 -5.50
N LYS A 115 21.60 12.07 -5.15
CA LYS A 115 20.87 12.48 -3.94
C LYS A 115 19.39 12.10 -3.96
N ALA A 116 18.75 12.14 -5.13
CA ALA A 116 17.37 11.67 -5.30
C ALA A 116 17.26 10.14 -5.15
N LEU A 117 18.23 9.39 -5.68
CA LEU A 117 18.32 7.93 -5.52
C LEU A 117 18.54 7.54 -4.06
N GLU A 118 19.47 8.20 -3.35
CA GLU A 118 19.70 7.97 -1.91
C GLU A 118 18.44 8.25 -1.09
N LYS A 119 17.69 9.32 -1.42
CA LYS A 119 16.41 9.64 -0.77
C LYS A 119 15.35 8.56 -1.06
N HIS A 120 15.30 8.03 -2.28
CA HIS A 120 14.39 6.95 -2.69
C HIS A 120 14.73 5.63 -1.98
N GLU A 121 16.01 5.26 -1.88
CA GLU A 121 16.43 4.07 -1.13
C GLU A 121 16.02 4.17 0.35
N GLY A 122 16.19 5.33 0.97
CA GLY A 122 15.72 5.57 2.33
C GLY A 122 14.19 5.49 2.47
N LEU A 123 13.43 5.90 1.46
CA LEU A 123 11.97 5.74 1.42
C LEU A 123 11.56 4.27 1.25
N ILE A 124 12.25 3.52 0.39
CA ILE A 124 12.04 2.08 0.19
C ILE A 124 12.18 1.33 1.51
N ASP A 125 13.23 1.61 2.29
CA ASP A 125 13.46 0.88 3.54
C ASP A 125 12.39 1.16 4.60
N ARG A 126 11.92 2.40 4.70
CA ARG A 126 10.78 2.75 5.58
C ARG A 126 9.47 2.12 5.09
N ALA A 127 9.21 2.20 3.79
CA ALA A 127 7.99 1.63 3.19
C ALA A 127 7.94 0.11 3.34
N LYS A 128 9.07 -0.62 3.25
CA LYS A 128 9.11 -2.06 3.51
C LYS A 128 8.59 -2.42 4.89
N GLU A 129 8.96 -1.66 5.92
CA GLU A 129 8.48 -1.89 7.29
C GLU A 129 6.96 -1.72 7.37
N ASP A 130 6.44 -0.65 6.78
CA ASP A 130 5.01 -0.36 6.76
C ASP A 130 4.23 -1.39 5.93
N VAL A 131 4.82 -1.91 4.85
CA VAL A 131 4.24 -3.00 4.06
C VAL A 131 4.19 -4.31 4.84
N TYR A 132 5.21 -4.65 5.62
CA TYR A 132 5.14 -5.83 6.48
C TYR A 132 4.02 -5.70 7.52
N LYS A 133 3.83 -4.50 8.10
CA LYS A 133 2.71 -4.22 8.99
C LYS A 133 1.36 -4.36 8.26
N LEU A 134 1.27 -3.82 7.05
CA LEU A 134 0.08 -3.88 6.20
C LEU A 134 -0.30 -5.33 5.88
N GLU A 135 0.65 -6.14 5.38
CA GLU A 135 0.46 -7.57 5.10
C GLU A 135 -0.01 -8.32 6.35
N GLY A 136 0.61 -8.03 7.51
CA GLY A 136 0.24 -8.65 8.78
C GLY A 136 -1.20 -8.34 9.18
N LYS A 137 -1.65 -7.09 9.00
CA LYS A 137 -3.03 -6.68 9.29
C LYS A 137 -4.02 -7.29 8.31
N MET A 138 -3.70 -7.32 7.01
CA MET A 138 -4.53 -7.97 6.00
C MET A 138 -4.70 -9.47 6.29
N LYS A 139 -3.64 -10.18 6.68
CA LYS A 139 -3.70 -11.60 7.08
C LYS A 139 -4.61 -11.81 8.30
N GLN A 140 -4.58 -10.90 9.27
CA GLN A 140 -5.49 -10.95 10.41
C GLN A 140 -6.95 -10.75 9.98
N ILE A 141 -7.24 -9.78 9.12
CA ILE A 141 -8.57 -9.58 8.56
C ILE A 141 -9.03 -10.82 7.81
N ILE A 142 -8.19 -11.40 6.95
CA ILE A 142 -8.48 -12.65 6.21
C ILE A 142 -8.87 -13.78 7.17
N SER A 143 -8.14 -13.93 8.29
CA SER A 143 -8.42 -14.94 9.31
C SER A 143 -9.76 -14.68 10.01
N LEU A 144 -10.03 -13.45 10.43
CA LEU A 144 -11.29 -13.07 11.09
C LEU A 144 -12.49 -13.27 10.15
N LEU A 145 -12.38 -12.85 8.89
CA LEU A 145 -13.45 -13.04 7.90
C LEU A 145 -13.70 -14.52 7.56
N LYS A 146 -12.69 -15.39 7.63
CA LYS A 146 -12.88 -16.84 7.52
C LYS A 146 -13.61 -17.39 8.76
N GLY A 147 -13.31 -16.90 9.95
CA GLY A 147 -14.00 -17.25 11.20
C GLY A 147 -15.48 -16.88 11.20
N VAL A 148 -15.81 -15.66 10.76
CA VAL A 148 -17.20 -15.16 10.63
C VAL A 148 -18.04 -16.06 9.71
N LYS A 149 -17.46 -16.58 8.62
CA LYS A 149 -18.16 -17.51 7.70
C LYS A 149 -18.48 -18.88 8.29
N SER A 150 -17.71 -19.35 9.27
CA SER A 150 -17.94 -20.67 9.88
C SER A 150 -19.11 -20.67 10.88
N HIS A 151 -19.63 -19.49 11.23
CA HIS A 151 -20.71 -19.29 12.20
C HIS A 151 -22.03 -18.80 11.55
N GLN A 152 -22.08 -18.69 10.21
CA GLN A 152 -23.30 -18.46 9.41
C GLN A 152 -23.72 -19.75 8.72
#